data_AF-A0A4Q0Z5J8-F1
#
_entry.id   AF-A0A4Q0Z5J8-F1
#
_cell.length_a   1.000
_cell.length_b   1.000
_cell.length_c   1.000
_cell.angle_alpha   90.00
_cell.angle_beta   90.00
_cell.angle_gamma   90.00
#
_symmetry.space_group_name_H-M   'P 1'
#
loop_
_entity.id
_entity.type
_entity.pdbx_description
1 polymer ?
#
loop_
_entity_poly.entity_id
_entity_poly.type
_entity_poly.pdbx_seq_one_letter_code
_entity_poly.pdbx_strand_id
1 'polypeptide(L)' 'MAGNSQMNENERGIFALSGITGMLIATVLLLSILAFLTINAIGVQQNEAQNFYKINQDLNGLKANSPDNSSQYELVGKVK' A
#
# COMPACT_ATOMS: atom_id res chain seq x y z
N MET A 1 32.09 -3.09 42.83
CA MET A 1 31.26 -4.28 43.12
C MET A 1 30.94 -4.93 41.79
N ALA A 2 31.41 -6.16 41.57
CA ALA A 2 31.13 -6.90 40.36
C ALA A 2 29.74 -7.56 40.45
N GLY A 3 28.95 -7.39 39.39
CA GLY A 3 28.09 -8.45 38.86
C GLY A 3 26.75 -8.69 39.55
N ASN A 4 25.70 -8.05 39.03
CA ASN A 4 24.45 -8.77 38.71
C ASN A 4 23.51 -7.91 37.84
N SER A 5 23.84 -7.76 36.55
CA SER A 5 22.77 -7.75 35.55
C SER A 5 22.42 -9.21 35.26
N GLN A 6 21.88 -9.91 36.25
CA GLN A 6 21.39 -11.27 36.06
C GLN A 6 20.05 -11.17 35.32
N MET A 7 20.03 -11.68 34.08
CA MET A 7 18.80 -11.74 33.28
C MET A 7 17.79 -12.65 33.98
N ASN A 8 16.51 -12.25 34.02
CA ASN A 8 15.45 -13.02 34.67
C ASN A 8 15.32 -14.40 34.01
N GLU A 9 15.16 -15.47 34.80
CA GLU A 9 15.08 -16.84 34.26
C GLU A 9 13.89 -17.03 33.31
N ASN A 10 12.83 -16.24 33.51
CA ASN A 10 11.65 -16.21 32.62
C ASN A 10 11.94 -15.62 31.22
N GLU A 11 13.05 -14.89 31.08
CA GLU A 11 13.52 -14.27 29.82
C GLU A 11 14.63 -15.09 29.15
N ARG A 12 15.09 -16.18 29.79
CA ARG A 12 16.22 -17.02 29.33
C ARG A 12 15.84 -18.17 28.40
N GLY A 13 14.59 -18.25 27.96
CA GLY A 13 14.10 -19.27 27.03
C GLY A 13 14.05 -18.80 25.58
N ILE A 14 14.45 -19.66 24.64
CA ILE A 14 14.32 -19.41 23.19
C ILE A 14 12.85 -19.14 22.78
N PHE A 15 11.89 -19.71 23.52
CA PHE A 15 10.45 -19.50 23.33
C PHE A 15 9.82 -18.48 24.29
N ALA A 16 10.62 -17.73 25.06
CA ALA A 16 10.10 -16.60 25.84
C ALA A 16 9.43 -15.59 24.90
N LEU A 17 8.54 -14.74 25.43
CA LEU A 17 7.81 -13.76 24.61
C LEU A 17 8.74 -12.79 23.87
N SER A 18 9.92 -12.50 24.41
CA SER A 18 10.99 -11.71 23.79
C SER A 18 11.92 -12.53 22.85
N GLY A 19 11.71 -13.85 22.75
CA GLY A 19 12.48 -14.77 21.90
C GLY A 19 11.81 -15.02 20.54
N ILE A 20 11.93 -16.27 20.04
CA ILE A 20 11.42 -16.67 18.71
C ILE A 20 9.90 -16.50 18.63
N THR A 21 9.18 -16.73 19.71
CA THR A 21 7.72 -16.55 19.75
C THR A 21 7.32 -15.11 19.43
N GLY A 22 7.99 -14.12 20.03
CA GLY A 22 7.76 -12.70 19.74
C GLY A 22 8.14 -12.33 18.32
N MET A 23 9.25 -12.87 17.81
CA MET A 23 9.65 -12.70 16.41
C MET A 23 8.56 -13.23 15.45
N LEU A 24 8.04 -14.44 15.69
CA LEU A 24 7.01 -15.04 14.84
C LEU A 24 5.70 -14.25 14.85
N ILE A 25 5.29 -13.73 16.02
CA ILE A 25 4.12 -12.86 16.10
C ILE A 25 4.34 -11.58 15.30
N ALA A 26 5.52 -10.95 15.44
CA ALA A 26 5.86 -9.74 14.70
C ALA A 26 5.90 -9.97 13.19
N THR A 27 6.47 -11.08 12.72
CA THR A 27 6.53 -11.40 11.28
C THR A 27 5.15 -11.65 10.70
N VAL A 28 4.29 -12.40 11.39
CA VAL A 28 2.89 -12.62 10.97
C VAL A 28 2.13 -11.30 10.91
N LEU A 29 2.32 -10.42 11.90
CA LEU A 29 1.70 -9.09 11.89
C LEU A 29 2.14 -8.27 10.68
N LEU A 30 3.44 -8.20 10.39
CA LEU A 30 3.96 -7.48 9.23
C LEU A 30 3.45 -8.06 7.90
N LEU A 31 3.41 -9.39 7.77
CA LEU A 31 2.89 -10.05 6.57
C LEU A 31 1.39 -9.83 6.38
N SER A 32 0.61 -9.80 7.47
CA SER A 32 -0.82 -9.52 7.40
C SER A 32 -1.10 -8.09 6.92
N ILE A 33 -0.33 -7.11 7.42
CA ILE A 33 -0.41 -5.71 6.98
C ILE A 33 -0.01 -5.62 5.50
N LEU A 34 1.08 -6.27 5.10
CA LEU A 34 1.54 -6.29 3.71
C LEU A 34 0.48 -6.87 2.77
N ALA A 35 -0.11 -8.02 3.12
CA ALA A 35 -1.13 -8.66 2.31
C ALA A 35 -2.38 -7.77 2.16
N PHE A 36 -2.85 -7.19 3.27
CA PHE A 36 -3.97 -6.26 3.26
C PHE A 36 -3.71 -5.06 2.34
N LEU A 37 -2.57 -4.39 2.49
CA LEU A 37 -2.22 -3.23 1.66
C LEU A 37 -2.08 -3.61 0.18
N THR A 38 -1.50 -4.77 -0.11
CA THR A 38 -1.31 -5.26 -1.49
C THR A 38 -2.63 -5.51 -2.20
N ILE A 39 -3.60 -6.16 -1.53
CA ILE A 39 -4.93 -6.41 -2.11
C ILE A 39 -5.64 -5.10 -2.40
N ASN A 40 -5.60 -4.13 -1.47
CA ASN A 40 -6.21 -2.82 -1.67
C ASN A 40 -5.54 -2.06 -2.83
N ALA A 41 -4.21 -2.09 -2.91
CA ALA A 41 -3.46 -1.45 -4.00
C ALA A 41 -3.84 -2.04 -5.37
N ILE A 42 -3.90 -3.37 -5.49
CA ILE A 42 -4.32 -4.04 -6.72
C ILE A 42 -5.77 -3.67 -7.07
N GLY A 43 -6.68 -3.63 -6.10
CA GLY A 43 -8.07 -3.25 -6.33
C GLY A 43 -8.21 -1.82 -6.87
N VAL A 44 -7.48 -0.86 -6.30
CA VAL A 44 -7.43 0.51 -6.81
C VAL A 44 -6.82 0.55 -8.22
N GLN A 45 -5.69 -0.14 -8.44
CA GLN A 45 -5.05 -0.20 -9.76
C GLN A 45 -6.00 -0.78 -10.82
N GLN A 46 -6.76 -1.84 -10.51
CA GLN A 46 -7.74 -2.42 -11.41
C GLN A 46 -8.91 -1.47 -11.70
N ASN A 47 -9.41 -0.75 -10.69
CA ASN A 47 -10.48 0.23 -10.87
C ASN A 47 -10.03 1.42 -11.72
N GLU A 48 -8.86 2.00 -11.43
CA GLU A 48 -8.34 3.13 -12.19
C GLU A 48 -7.85 2.75 -13.59
N ALA A 49 -7.36 1.52 -13.77
CA ALA A 49 -7.07 0.99 -15.09
C ALA A 49 -8.32 0.83 -15.97
N GLN A 50 -9.53 0.94 -15.42
CA GLN A 50 -10.76 0.99 -16.22
C GLN A 50 -11.29 2.42 -16.39
N ASN A 51 -10.77 3.40 -15.64
CA ASN A 51 -11.16 4.81 -15.67
C ASN A 51 -10.41 5.58 -16.76
N PHE A 52 -10.61 5.21 -18.03
CA PHE A 52 -9.98 5.88 -19.16
C PHE A 52 -10.66 7.22 -19.51
N TYR A 53 -9.89 8.12 -20.12
CA TYR A 53 -10.40 9.36 -20.72
C TYR A 53 -10.42 9.26 -22.24
N LYS A 54 -11.34 9.99 -22.88
CA LYS A 54 -11.30 10.29 -24.32
C LYS A 54 -11.22 11.79 -24.53
N ILE A 55 -10.49 12.20 -25.57
CA ILE A 55 -10.53 13.59 -26.05
C ILE A 55 -11.88 13.79 -26.74
N ASN A 56 -12.61 14.82 -26.35
CA ASN A 56 -13.95 15.14 -26.85
C ASN A 56 -13.94 16.26 -27.92
N GLN A 57 -12.82 16.46 -28.60
CA GLN A 57 -12.62 17.46 -29.65
C GLN A 57 -11.60 16.98 -30.71
N ASP A 58 -11.36 17.80 -31.73
CA ASP A 58 -10.32 17.56 -32.73
C ASP A 58 -8.91 17.59 -32.11
N LEU A 59 -8.08 16.59 -32.44
CA LEU A 59 -6.73 16.45 -31.89
C LEU A 59 -5.82 17.60 -32.32
N ASN A 60 -6.02 18.17 -33.50
CA ASN A 60 -5.22 19.30 -33.99
C ASN A 60 -5.52 20.62 -33.25
N GLY A 61 -6.65 20.68 -32.54
CA GLY A 61 -7.04 21.81 -31.70
C GLY A 61 -6.46 21.78 -30.28
N LEU A 62 -5.85 20.66 -29.87
CA LEU A 62 -5.24 20.53 -28.55
C LEU A 62 -3.99 21.40 -28.45
N LYS A 63 -3.95 22.22 -27.39
CA LYS A 63 -2.77 23.02 -27.06
C LYS A 63 -2.00 22.33 -25.94
N ALA A 64 -0.68 22.27 -26.03
CA ALA A 64 0.16 21.64 -25.00
C ALA A 64 0.02 22.31 -23.61
N ASN A 65 -0.21 23.63 -23.58
CA ASN A 65 -0.46 24.38 -22.36
C ASN A 65 -1.62 25.37 -22.59
N SER A 66 -2.79 25.06 -22.03
CA SER A 66 -3.97 25.93 -22.06
C SER A 66 -4.82 25.69 -20.81
N PRO A 67 -5.40 26.74 -20.19
CA PRO A 67 -6.36 26.57 -19.10
C PRO A 67 -7.61 25.78 -19.53
N ASP A 68 -7.95 25.83 -20.82
CA ASP A 68 -9.13 25.16 -21.37
C ASP A 68 -8.98 23.63 -21.47
N ASN A 69 -7.75 23.09 -21.37
CA ASN A 69 -7.48 21.66 -21.55
C ASN A 69 -8.28 20.77 -20.58
N SER A 70 -8.64 21.29 -19.40
CA SER A 70 -9.45 20.58 -18.41
C SER A 70 -10.85 20.20 -18.92
N SER A 71 -11.38 20.91 -19.91
CA SER A 71 -12.71 20.66 -20.50
C SER A 71 -12.67 19.80 -21.77
N GLN A 72 -11.46 19.47 -22.24
CA GLN A 72 -11.22 18.82 -23.53
C GLN A 72 -11.07 17.29 -23.43
N TYR A 73 -11.45 16.73 -22.28
CA TYR A 73 -11.54 15.30 -22.08
C TYR A 73 -12.83 14.95 -21.35
N GLU A 74 -13.28 13.72 -21.55
CA GLU A 74 -14.37 13.13 -20.78
C GLU A 74 -13.94 11.75 -20.28
N LEU A 75 -14.34 11.43 -19.05
CA LEU A 75 -14.10 10.10 -18.46
C LEU A 75 -15.10 9.12 -19.08
N VAL A 76 -14.59 8.05 -19.68
CA VAL A 76 -15.40 7.03 -20.38
C VAL A 76 -15.55 5.78 -19.51
N GLY A 77 -14.65 5.60 -18.54
CA GLY A 77 -14.68 4.51 -17.60
C GLY A 77 -15.67 4.73 -16.46
N LYS A 78 -16.91 4.27 -16.68
CA LYS A 78 -17.73 3.43 -15.79
C LYS A 78 -19.17 3.41 -16.32
N VAL A 79 -19.61 2.24 -16.77
CA VAL A 79 -21.03 1.87 -16.68
C VAL A 79 -21.28 1.59 -15.20
N LYS A 80 -22.23 2.31 -14.60
CA LYS A 80 -22.65 2.12 -13.20
C LYS A 80 -23.10 0.69 -12.95
#